data_AF-A0A535MP56-F1
#
_entry.id   AF-A0A535MP56-F1
#
_cell.length_a   1.000
_cell.length_b   1.000
_cell.length_c   1.000
_cell.angle_alpha   90.00
_cell.angle_beta   90.00
_cell.angle_gamma   90.00
#
_symmetry.space_group_name_H-M   'P 1'
#
loop_
_entity.id
_entity.type
_entity.pdbx_description
1 polymer ?
#
loop_
_entity_poly.entity_id
_entity_poly.type
_entity_poly.pdbx_seq_one_letter_code
_entity_poly.pdbx_strand_id
1 'polypeptide(L)'
;MPAGEAIRGSRLRWALIEAAQHAAMLPAYRPRYQTIKRRLGRQRGSNVATVDVARQLAKAVWYMLTRNQSFAPGGAAKSVAA
;
A
#
# COMPACT_ATOMS: atom_id res chain seq x y z
N MET A 1 15.02 -26.50 21.31
CA MET A 1 15.13 -25.16 21.92
C MET A 1 14.46 -24.15 20.99
N PRO A 2 13.15 -23.87 21.06
CA PRO A 2 12.51 -23.10 19.99
C PRO A 2 12.50 -21.60 20.28
N ALA A 3 13.22 -20.88 19.42
CA ALA A 3 13.22 -19.43 19.29
C ALA A 3 11.89 -18.92 18.69
N GLY A 4 10.84 -18.86 19.51
CA GLY A 4 9.46 -18.54 19.10
C GLY A 4 8.98 -17.10 19.31
N GLU A 5 9.79 -16.20 19.88
CA GLU A 5 9.28 -14.93 20.45
C GLU A 5 9.62 -13.65 19.65
N ALA A 6 10.24 -13.74 18.46
CA ALA A 6 10.75 -12.55 17.75
C ALA A 6 9.97 -12.12 16.48
N ILE A 7 8.80 -12.70 16.19
CA ILE A 7 8.07 -12.47 14.91
C ILE A 7 6.59 -12.12 15.15
N ARG A 8 6.31 -11.12 16.01
CA ARG A 8 4.94 -10.59 16.15
C ARG A 8 4.72 -9.24 15.45
N GLY A 9 5.72 -8.37 15.37
CA GLY A 9 5.62 -7.07 14.66
C GLY A 9 6.06 -7.07 13.19
N SER A 10 6.87 -8.03 12.75
CA SER A 10 7.53 -8.01 11.43
C SER A 10 6.65 -8.48 10.26
N ARG A 11 5.65 -9.35 10.52
CA ARG A 11 4.79 -9.90 9.46
C ARG A 11 3.93 -8.86 8.77
N LEU A 12 3.37 -7.89 9.51
CA LEU A 12 2.52 -6.86 8.93
C LEU A 12 3.30 -5.94 7.98
N ARG A 13 4.48 -5.47 8.43
CA ARG A 13 5.35 -4.63 7.59
C ARG A 13 5.75 -5.36 6.31
N TRP A 14 6.16 -6.62 6.44
CA TRP A 14 6.53 -7.44 5.29
C TRP A 14 5.33 -7.63 4.34
N ALA A 15 4.17 -8.02 4.86
CA ALA A 15 2.95 -8.20 4.07
C ALA A 15 2.52 -6.92 3.33
N LEU A 16 2.65 -5.74 3.96
CA LEU A 16 2.37 -4.45 3.31
C LEU A 16 3.36 -4.11 2.20
N ILE A 17 4.64 -4.46 2.36
CA ILE A 17 5.66 -4.26 1.33
C ILE A 17 5.39 -5.19 0.13
N GLU A 18 5.07 -6.46 0.38
CA GLU A 18 4.69 -7.42 -0.67
C GLU A 18 3.43 -6.96 -1.42
N ALA A 19 2.37 -6.61 -0.68
CA ALA A 19 1.16 -6.06 -1.27
C ALA A 19 1.44 -4.80 -2.10
N ALA A 20 2.33 -3.92 -1.64
CA ALA A 20 2.70 -2.71 -2.37
C ALA A 20 3.48 -2.99 -3.66
N GLN A 21 4.35 -4.00 -3.68
CA GLN A 21 5.07 -4.41 -4.89
C GLN A 21 4.10 -4.89 -5.98
N HIS A 22 3.11 -5.71 -5.61
CA HIS A 22 2.05 -6.13 -6.53
C HIS A 22 1.14 -4.96 -6.93
N ALA A 23 0.73 -4.12 -5.96
CA ALA A 23 -0.15 -2.99 -6.19
C ALA A 23 0.48 -1.93 -7.12
N ALA A 24 1.79 -1.74 -7.09
CA ALA A 24 2.51 -0.79 -7.94
C ALA A 24 2.32 -1.05 -9.46
N MET A 25 1.92 -2.26 -9.84
CA MET A 25 1.61 -2.62 -11.23
C MET A 25 0.16 -2.30 -11.63
N LEU A 26 -0.73 -2.13 -10.66
CA LEU A 26 -2.16 -1.89 -10.92
C LEU A 26 -2.42 -0.46 -11.40
N PRO A 27 -3.38 -0.23 -12.31
CA PRO A 27 -3.68 1.10 -12.86
C PRO A 27 -3.97 2.17 -11.80
N ALA A 28 -4.55 1.79 -10.66
CA ALA A 28 -4.86 2.71 -9.56
C ALA A 28 -3.60 3.31 -8.88
N TYR A 29 -2.51 2.55 -8.79
CA TYR A 29 -1.30 2.96 -8.05
C TYR A 29 -0.11 3.26 -8.95
N ARG A 30 -0.11 2.70 -10.17
CA ARG A 30 0.99 2.79 -11.14
C ARG A 30 1.38 4.24 -11.50
N PRO A 31 0.46 5.19 -11.77
CA PRO A 31 0.82 6.57 -12.08
C PRO A 31 1.60 7.22 -10.93
N ARG A 32 1.10 7.07 -9.70
CA ARG A 32 1.73 7.65 -8.51
C ARG A 32 3.10 7.03 -8.23
N TYR A 33 3.20 5.70 -8.32
CA TYR A 33 4.47 4.98 -8.19
C TYR A 33 5.51 5.53 -9.19
N GLN A 34 5.14 5.70 -10.46
CA GLN A 34 6.05 6.20 -11.48
C GLN A 34 6.47 7.66 -11.24
N THR A 35 5.58 8.53 -10.79
CA THR A 35 5.89 9.92 -10.45
C THR A 35 6.94 10.00 -9.35
N ILE A 36 6.74 9.26 -8.26
CA ILE A 36 7.68 9.25 -7.12
C ILE A 36 9.01 8.61 -7.53
N LYS A 37 8.97 7.50 -8.27
CA LYS A 37 10.18 6.82 -8.76
C LYS A 37 11.01 7.73 -9.66
N ARG A 38 10.36 8.50 -10.56
CA ARG A 38 11.03 9.44 -11.45
C ARG A 38 11.64 10.62 -10.68
N ARG A 39 10.91 11.17 -9.72
CA ARG A 39 11.36 12.32 -8.90
C ARG A 39 12.62 12.01 -8.09
N LEU A 40 12.72 10.80 -7.51
CA LEU A 40 13.81 10.42 -6.61
C LEU A 40 14.99 9.71 -7.29
N GLY A 41 14.92 9.51 -8.60
CA GLY A 41 16.01 8.92 -9.39
C GLY A 41 16.25 7.43 -9.13
N ARG A 42 17.30 6.90 -9.76
CA ARG A 42 17.53 5.44 -9.90
C ARG A 42 17.88 4.72 -8.59
N GLN A 43 18.58 5.38 -7.66
CA GLN A 43 19.04 4.75 -6.42
C GLN A 43 17.94 4.59 -5.37
N ARG A 44 17.14 5.64 -5.14
CA ARG A 44 16.13 5.66 -4.06
C ARG A 44 14.71 5.59 -4.57
N GLY A 45 14.46 5.93 -5.84
CA GLY A 45 13.12 6.09 -6.38
C GLY A 45 12.28 4.83 -6.31
N SER A 46 12.83 3.65 -6.61
CA SER A 46 12.07 2.40 -6.56
C SER A 46 11.62 2.07 -5.13
N ASN A 47 12.54 2.11 -4.17
CA ASN A 47 12.26 1.75 -2.77
C ASN A 47 11.30 2.77 -2.12
N VAL A 48 11.51 4.07 -2.35
CA VAL A 48 10.65 5.11 -1.81
C VAL A 48 9.26 5.07 -2.43
N ALA A 49 9.14 4.79 -3.73
CA ALA A 49 7.85 4.64 -4.39
C ALA A 49 7.07 3.42 -3.86
N THR A 50 7.72 2.28 -3.63
CA THR A 50 7.08 1.11 -3.01
C THR A 50 6.59 1.43 -1.59
N VAL A 51 7.40 2.12 -0.78
CA VAL A 51 6.99 2.53 0.57
C VAL A 51 5.82 3.53 0.56
N ASP A 52 5.74 4.42 -0.43
CA ASP A 52 4.58 5.31 -0.58
C ASP A 52 3.30 4.53 -0.91
N VAL A 53 3.37 3.54 -1.80
CA VAL A 53 2.23 2.65 -2.09
C VAL A 53 1.84 1.86 -0.85
N ALA A 54 2.81 1.31 -0.09
CA ALA A 54 2.54 0.62 1.17
C ALA A 54 1.83 1.53 2.19
N ARG A 55 2.22 2.81 2.28
CA ARG A 55 1.57 3.79 3.15
C ARG A 55 0.13 4.08 2.72
N GLN A 56 -0.16 4.13 1.42
CA GLN A 56 -1.54 4.27 0.93
C GLN A 56 -2.40 3.06 1.31
N LEU A 57 -1.87 1.85 1.15
CA LEU A 57 -2.57 0.62 1.55
C LEU A 57 -2.85 0.62 3.06
N ALA A 58 -1.85 0.94 3.88
CA ALA A 58 -2.01 1.03 5.33
C ALA A 58 -3.07 2.08 5.72
N LYS A 59 -3.08 3.23 5.04
CA LYS A 59 -4.07 4.29 5.27
C LYS A 59 -5.48 3.81 4.91
N ALA A 60 -5.65 3.13 3.78
CA ALA A 60 -6.94 2.58 3.35
C ALA A 60 -7.46 1.53 4.35
N VAL A 61 -6.60 0.58 4.77
CA VAL A 61 -6.92 -0.43 5.78
C VAL A 61 -7.33 0.23 7.10
N TRP A 62 -6.57 1.22 7.56
CA TRP A 62 -6.91 1.95 8.79
C TRP A 62 -8.28 2.63 8.69
N TYR A 63 -8.59 3.31 7.58
CA TYR A 63 -9.90 3.94 7.39
C TYR A 63 -11.04 2.92 7.40
N MET A 64 -10.86 1.79 6.71
CA MET A 64 -11.86 0.72 6.68
C MET A 64 -12.13 0.17 8.08
N LEU A 65 -11.08 -0.15 8.83
CA LEU A 65 -11.18 -0.71 10.17
C LEU A 65 -11.79 0.29 11.16
N THR A 66 -11.38 1.56 11.07
CA THR A 66 -11.85 2.61 12.00
C THR A 66 -13.29 3.03 11.70
N ARG A 67 -13.74 2.92 10.45
CA ARG A 67 -15.11 3.31 10.04
C ARG A 67 -16.05 2.12 9.83
N ASN A 68 -15.61 0.89 10.12
CA ASN A 68 -16.32 -0.36 9.82
C ASN A 68 -16.85 -0.43 8.38
N GLN A 69 -16.03 0.01 7.42
CA GLN A 69 -16.37 0.02 5.99
C GLN A 69 -15.64 -1.10 5.25
N SER A 70 -16.34 -1.74 4.31
CA SER A 70 -15.77 -2.76 3.42
C SER A 70 -14.72 -2.17 2.46
N PHE A 71 -13.82 -3.03 1.97
CA PHE A 71 -12.79 -2.63 1.00
C PHE A 71 -13.43 -2.24 -0.34
N ALA A 72 -13.19 -1.00 -0.79
CA ALA A 72 -13.66 -0.48 -2.08
C ALA A 72 -12.45 -0.04 -2.94
N PRO A 73 -11.81 -0.93 -3.71
CA PRO A 73 -10.58 -0.63 -4.47
C PRO A 73 -10.77 0.35 -5.64
N GLY A 74 -12.01 0.65 -6.03
CA GLY A 74 -12.34 1.55 -7.14
C GLY A 74 -12.28 3.05 -6.81
N GLY A 75 -11.95 3.42 -5.56
CA GLY A 75 -12.34 4.72 -5.02
C GLY A 75 -13.84 4.72 -4.71
N ALA A 76 -14.32 5.70 -3.93
CA ALA A 76 -15.75 5.90 -3.73
C ALA A 76 -16.43 5.77 -5.10
N ALA A 77 -17.37 4.82 -5.24
CA ALA A 77 -18.14 4.68 -6.45
C ALA A 77 -18.62 6.08 -6.81
N LYS A 78 -18.33 6.54 -8.03
CA LYS A 78 -18.90 7.78 -8.56
C LYS A 78 -20.35 7.77 -8.14
N SER A 79 -20.79 8.78 -7.39
CA SER A 79 -22.20 8.96 -7.08
C SER A 79 -22.95 8.83 -8.39
N VAL A 80 -23.69 7.73 -8.57
CA VAL A 80 -24.66 7.63 -9.64
C VAL A 80 -25.79 8.53 -9.15
N ALA A 81 -25.73 9.79 -9.57
CA ALA A 81 -26.84 10.70 -9.40
C ALA A 81 -28.03 10.09 -10.15
N ALA A 82 -29.12 9.88 -9.41
CA ALA A 82 -30.41 9.46 -9.93
C ALA A 82 -31.08 10.59 -10.71
#